data_AF-A0A8H3AIT3-F1
#
_entry.id   AF-A0A8H3AIT3-F1
#
_cell.length_a   1.000
_cell.length_b   1.000
_cell.length_c   1.000
_cell.angle_alpha   90.00
_cell.angle_beta   90.00
_cell.angle_gamma   90.00
#
_symmetry.space_group_name_H-M   'P 1'
#
loop_
_entity.id
_entity.type
_entity.pdbx_description
1 polymer ?
#
loop_
_entity_poly.entity_id
_entity_poly.type
_entity_poly.pdbx_seq_one_letter_code
_entity_poly.pdbx_strand_id
1 'polypeptide(L)'
;MDIAFSITTGLPTNIKYDTSGCPEIANSMPMLDDKSHLGMSWLNGLPDELFVILAHINALSENYGPRVDIETIRSIEGKLQELNRNLQEPSVSLVARSKLDVQRSWCQVAYIYLYLSVCGADALDARIMRAQQEIMKIVNTSNPSLILDTHLGTCILFAGIVTSKHNERLTILTRLINLPESAFPGSYFHTAIRSLQDVWVRADTENRPAEWNDYRLAVIRIVNVG
;
A
#
# COMPACT_ATOMS: atom_id res chain seq x y z
N MET A 1 3.58 7.50 12.69
CA MET A 1 2.43 8.22 12.10
C MET A 1 2.85 9.03 10.87
N ASP A 2 3.89 9.87 10.95
CA ASP A 2 4.37 10.69 9.81
C ASP A 2 4.77 9.86 8.58
N ILE A 3 5.64 8.83 8.74
CA ILE A 3 6.00 7.92 7.64
C ILE A 3 4.77 7.22 7.03
N ALA A 4 3.85 6.73 7.88
CA ALA A 4 2.64 6.05 7.40
C ALA A 4 1.78 6.98 6.54
N PHE A 5 1.62 8.24 7.00
CA PHE A 5 0.92 9.27 6.25
C PHE A 5 1.63 9.61 4.93
N SER A 6 2.96 9.72 4.95
CA SER A 6 3.77 9.96 3.76
C SER A 6 3.63 8.85 2.71
N ILE A 7 3.71 7.58 3.14
CA ILE A 7 3.52 6.42 2.25
C ILE A 7 2.13 6.46 1.60
N THR A 8 1.08 6.72 2.39
CA THR A 8 -0.30 6.59 1.90
C THR A 8 -0.80 7.79 1.10
N THR A 9 -0.20 8.97 1.28
CA THR A 9 -0.58 10.19 0.56
C THR A 9 0.42 10.58 -0.53
N GLY A 10 1.63 10.04 -0.45
CA GLY A 10 2.79 10.46 -1.23
C GLY A 10 3.28 11.89 -0.93
N LEU A 11 2.80 12.51 0.14
CA LEU A 11 3.35 13.75 0.66
C LEU A 11 4.68 13.48 1.37
N PRO A 12 5.65 14.42 1.36
CA PRO A 12 6.91 14.23 2.07
C PRO A 12 6.69 14.10 3.58
N THR A 13 7.53 13.30 4.22
CA THR A 13 7.64 13.28 5.70
C THR A 13 7.98 14.66 6.25
N ASN A 14 7.41 14.99 7.40
CA ASN A 14 7.76 16.22 8.13
C ASN A 14 9.13 16.11 8.81
N ILE A 15 9.54 14.88 9.14
CA ILE A 15 10.83 14.58 9.78
C ILE A 15 11.62 13.62 8.89
N LYS A 16 12.93 13.83 8.76
CA LYS A 16 13.80 12.87 8.06
C LYS A 16 14.12 11.69 8.97
N TYR A 17 13.73 10.51 8.53
CA TYR A 17 13.97 9.25 9.23
C TYR A 17 15.21 8.57 8.69
N ASP A 18 16.16 8.24 9.58
CA ASP A 18 17.29 7.40 9.24
C ASP A 18 16.83 5.94 9.20
N THR A 19 16.89 5.34 8.00
CA THR A 19 16.53 3.93 7.76
C THR A 19 17.73 3.08 7.37
N SER A 20 18.96 3.61 7.50
CA SER A 20 20.19 2.93 7.10
C SER A 20 20.43 1.62 7.85
N GLY A 21 20.01 1.53 9.14
CA GLY A 21 20.08 0.32 9.95
C GLY A 21 18.87 -0.62 9.86
N CYS A 22 17.77 -0.20 9.20
CA CYS A 22 16.55 -1.01 9.06
C CYS A 22 16.79 -2.38 8.40
N PRO A 23 17.72 -2.54 7.43
CA PRO A 23 17.95 -3.83 6.81
C PRO A 23 18.47 -4.90 7.77
N GLU A 24 19.23 -4.52 8.78
CA GLU A 24 19.79 -5.43 9.80
C GLU A 24 18.77 -5.67 10.93
N ILE A 25 18.06 -4.62 11.35
CA ILE A 25 17.04 -4.68 12.42
C ILE A 25 15.87 -5.59 12.05
N ALA A 26 15.42 -5.58 10.78
CA ALA A 26 14.39 -6.50 10.29
C ALA A 26 14.84 -7.97 10.39
N ASN A 27 16.12 -8.26 10.12
CA ASN A 27 16.69 -9.61 10.16
C ASN A 27 17.02 -10.08 11.59
N SER A 28 17.26 -9.16 12.52
CA SER A 28 17.68 -9.44 13.90
C SER A 28 16.56 -9.34 14.93
N MET A 29 15.30 -9.18 14.51
CA MET A 29 14.14 -9.27 15.40
C MET A 29 13.57 -10.69 15.35
N PRO A 30 14.01 -11.61 16.22
CA PRO A 30 13.28 -12.85 16.42
C PRO A 30 11.94 -12.47 17.02
N MET A 31 10.89 -12.55 16.20
CA MET A 31 9.49 -12.68 16.61
C MET A 31 9.07 -11.73 17.75
N LEU A 32 8.45 -10.60 17.39
CA LEU A 32 7.41 -9.97 18.23
C LEU A 32 6.19 -10.92 18.34
N ASP A 33 6.43 -12.15 18.80
CA ASP A 33 5.44 -13.18 19.19
C ASP A 33 5.21 -13.15 20.70
N ASP A 34 5.44 -11.98 21.33
CA ASP A 34 4.77 -11.71 22.59
C ASP A 34 3.40 -11.13 22.25
N LYS A 35 2.35 -11.85 22.64
CA LYS A 35 0.91 -11.57 22.44
C LYS A 35 0.44 -10.27 23.10
N SER A 36 1.34 -9.35 23.39
CA SER A 36 1.17 -8.19 24.26
C SER A 36 1.86 -6.91 23.76
N HIS A 37 2.50 -6.90 22.57
CA HIS A 37 3.08 -5.67 22.03
C HIS A 37 2.11 -4.88 21.14
N LEU A 38 1.76 -3.69 21.62
CA LEU A 38 1.16 -2.59 20.86
C LEU A 38 2.14 -2.04 19.80
N GLY A 39 2.40 -2.81 18.74
CA GLY A 39 3.13 -2.38 17.55
C GLY A 39 2.23 -1.72 16.50
N MET A 40 2.76 -1.47 15.30
CA MET A 40 1.96 -1.03 14.14
C MET A 40 1.08 -2.13 13.56
N SER A 41 1.13 -3.34 14.12
CA SER A 41 0.11 -4.38 13.98
C SER A 41 -1.33 -3.87 14.21
N TRP A 42 -1.51 -2.75 14.92
CA TRP A 42 -2.79 -2.04 15.08
C TRP A 42 -3.25 -1.26 13.84
N LEU A 43 -2.33 -0.89 12.94
CA LEU A 43 -2.62 -0.11 11.73
C LEU A 43 -3.13 -1.04 10.63
N ASN A 44 -4.38 -1.47 10.76
CA ASN A 44 -5.09 -2.22 9.74
C ASN A 44 -4.45 -3.59 9.40
N GLY A 45 -3.80 -4.25 10.36
CA GLY A 45 -3.23 -5.60 10.19
C GLY A 45 -1.89 -5.67 9.45
N LEU A 46 -1.21 -4.53 9.30
CA LEU A 46 0.14 -4.43 8.74
C LEU A 46 1.18 -5.07 9.68
N PRO A 47 1.99 -6.06 9.21
CA PRO A 47 3.12 -6.57 10.00
C PRO A 47 4.18 -5.50 10.26
N ASP A 48 4.77 -5.48 11.46
CA ASP A 48 5.78 -4.49 11.83
C ASP A 48 7.03 -4.54 10.93
N GLU A 49 7.50 -5.75 10.57
CA GLU A 49 8.60 -5.94 9.63
C GLU A 49 8.32 -5.31 8.27
N LEU A 50 7.09 -5.47 7.79
CA LEU A 50 6.66 -4.89 6.51
C LEU A 50 6.55 -3.37 6.59
N PHE A 51 6.13 -2.82 7.73
CA PHE A 51 6.18 -1.38 7.93
C PHE A 51 7.62 -0.84 7.85
N VAL A 52 8.59 -1.54 8.45
CA VAL A 52 10.01 -1.14 8.38
C VAL A 52 10.49 -1.14 6.92
N ILE A 53 10.10 -2.15 6.13
CA ILE A 53 10.41 -2.20 4.70
C ILE A 53 9.75 -1.02 3.96
N LEU A 54 8.46 -0.74 4.19
CA LEU A 54 7.75 0.39 3.59
C LEU A 54 8.36 1.74 3.96
N ALA A 55 8.79 1.90 5.22
CA ALA A 55 9.49 3.09 5.67
C ALA A 55 10.82 3.30 4.95
N HIS A 56 11.56 2.20 4.74
CA HIS A 56 12.80 2.23 3.97
C HIS A 56 12.55 2.58 2.50
N ILE A 57 11.52 1.99 1.86
CA ILE A 57 11.10 2.35 0.49
C ILE A 57 10.75 3.85 0.41
N ASN A 58 10.00 4.37 1.38
CA ASN A 58 9.64 5.80 1.43
C ASN A 58 10.88 6.70 1.52
N ALA A 59 11.83 6.37 2.40
CA ALA A 59 13.08 7.12 2.53
C ALA A 59 13.91 7.09 1.25
N LEU A 60 13.95 5.96 0.54
CA LEU A 60 14.60 5.84 -0.76
C LEU A 60 13.90 6.68 -1.83
N SER A 61 12.57 6.64 -1.87
CA SER A 61 11.76 7.43 -2.82
C SER A 61 11.99 8.93 -2.63
N GLU A 62 12.00 9.42 -1.39
CA GLU A 62 12.19 10.84 -1.10
C GLU A 62 13.61 11.35 -1.42
N ASN A 63 14.63 10.55 -1.13
CA ASN A 63 16.03 11.02 -1.19
C ASN A 63 16.69 10.74 -2.54
N TYR A 64 16.30 9.66 -3.22
CA TYR A 64 16.98 9.18 -4.43
C TYR A 64 16.03 8.96 -5.60
N GLY A 65 14.78 8.57 -5.33
CA GLY A 65 13.78 8.27 -6.37
C GLY A 65 14.33 7.24 -7.38
N PRO A 66 14.21 7.46 -8.70
CA PRO A 66 14.73 6.56 -9.74
C PRO A 66 16.25 6.35 -9.78
N ARG A 67 17.02 6.98 -8.89
CA ARG A 67 18.49 6.86 -8.84
C ARG A 67 18.98 5.77 -7.88
N VAL A 68 18.06 5.05 -7.23
CA VAL A 68 18.41 3.93 -6.36
C VAL A 68 19.05 2.81 -7.18
N ASP A 69 20.11 2.22 -6.64
CA ASP A 69 20.84 1.15 -7.31
C ASP A 69 20.03 -0.16 -7.34
N ILE A 70 20.34 -1.00 -8.33
CA ILE A 70 19.61 -2.25 -8.57
C ILE A 70 19.85 -3.29 -7.48
N GLU A 71 20.95 -3.23 -6.74
CA GLU A 71 21.27 -4.19 -5.67
C GLU A 71 20.38 -3.92 -4.45
N THR A 72 20.17 -2.66 -4.11
CA THR A 72 19.21 -2.22 -3.08
C THR A 72 17.79 -2.67 -3.43
N ILE A 73 17.36 -2.47 -4.69
CA ILE A 73 16.02 -2.90 -5.15
C ILE A 73 15.88 -4.42 -4.99
N ARG A 74 16.86 -5.22 -5.46
CA ARG A 74 16.85 -6.69 -5.33
C ARG A 74 16.86 -7.15 -3.87
N SER A 75 17.56 -6.44 -2.99
CA SER A 75 17.58 -6.73 -1.55
C SER A 75 16.19 -6.58 -0.94
N ILE A 76 15.47 -5.50 -1.29
CA ILE A 76 14.08 -5.28 -0.85
C ILE A 76 13.15 -6.36 -1.42
N GLU A 77 13.27 -6.65 -2.72
CA GLU A 77 12.49 -7.72 -3.37
C GLU A 77 12.70 -9.08 -2.68
N GLY A 78 13.94 -9.42 -2.34
CA GLY A 78 14.27 -10.66 -1.64
C GLY A 78 13.58 -10.78 -0.28
N LYS A 79 13.57 -9.68 0.50
CA LYS A 79 12.88 -9.62 1.80
C LYS A 79 11.37 -9.73 1.65
N LEU A 80 10.78 -9.00 0.71
CA LEU A 80 9.35 -9.11 0.41
C LEU A 80 8.97 -10.52 -0.06
N GLN A 81 9.84 -11.19 -0.83
CA GLN A 81 9.62 -12.57 -1.26
C GLN A 81 9.66 -13.54 -0.08
N GLU A 82 10.62 -13.39 0.83
CA GLU A 82 10.73 -14.20 2.05
C GLU A 82 9.50 -14.04 2.94
N LEU A 83 9.11 -12.80 3.25
CA LEU A 83 7.92 -12.50 4.03
C LEU A 83 6.66 -13.09 3.36
N ASN A 84 6.51 -12.92 2.06
CA ASN A 84 5.36 -13.45 1.33
C ASN A 84 5.31 -15.00 1.34
N ARG A 85 6.47 -15.69 1.30
CA ARG A 85 6.52 -17.16 1.45
C ARG A 85 6.04 -17.60 2.83
N ASN A 86 6.47 -16.91 3.89
CA ASN A 86 6.06 -17.22 5.26
C ASN A 86 4.54 -17.06 5.46
N LEU A 87 3.90 -16.16 4.69
CA LEU A 87 2.45 -15.97 4.71
C LEU A 87 1.65 -17.01 3.91
N GLN A 88 2.29 -17.93 3.18
CA GLN A 88 1.59 -18.94 2.37
C GLN A 88 1.13 -20.17 3.15
N GLU A 89 1.45 -20.27 4.45
CA GLU A 89 1.04 -21.41 5.26
C GLU A 89 -0.49 -21.59 5.32
N PRO A 90 -1.00 -22.81 5.09
CA PRO A 90 -2.43 -23.07 5.06
C PRO A 90 -3.04 -22.92 6.46
N SER A 91 -4.04 -22.05 6.57
CA SER A 91 -4.76 -21.80 7.82
C SER A 91 -6.15 -22.45 7.87
N VAL A 92 -6.46 -23.08 9.00
CA VAL A 92 -7.66 -23.89 9.20
C VAL A 92 -8.91 -23.04 9.50
N SER A 93 -8.77 -21.86 10.12
CA SER A 93 -9.91 -21.00 10.52
C SER A 93 -10.14 -19.79 9.59
N LEU A 94 -11.39 -19.35 9.45
CA LEU A 94 -11.78 -18.20 8.62
C LEU A 94 -11.13 -16.88 9.08
N VAL A 95 -11.04 -16.66 10.39
CA VAL A 95 -10.42 -15.45 10.97
C VAL A 95 -8.93 -15.42 10.67
N ALA A 96 -8.23 -16.54 10.84
CA ALA A 96 -6.81 -16.61 10.54
C ALA A 96 -6.54 -16.52 9.03
N ARG A 97 -7.42 -17.07 8.18
CA ARG A 97 -7.37 -16.82 6.73
C ARG A 97 -7.50 -15.32 6.38
N SER A 98 -8.50 -14.64 6.96
CA SER A 98 -8.72 -13.21 6.73
C SER A 98 -7.51 -12.36 7.15
N LYS A 99 -6.89 -12.68 8.30
CA LYS A 99 -5.65 -12.03 8.75
C LYS A 99 -4.50 -12.25 7.76
N LEU A 100 -4.30 -13.48 7.28
CA LEU A 100 -3.28 -13.78 6.29
C LEU A 100 -3.52 -13.04 4.98
N ASP A 101 -4.78 -12.94 4.53
CA ASP A 101 -5.14 -12.21 3.32
C ASP A 101 -4.85 -10.71 3.44
N VAL A 102 -5.11 -10.11 4.61
CA VAL A 102 -4.70 -8.72 4.91
C VAL A 102 -3.18 -8.57 4.81
N GLN A 103 -2.42 -9.44 5.46
CA GLN A 103 -0.96 -9.37 5.45
C GLN A 103 -0.38 -9.59 4.05
N ARG A 104 -0.92 -10.52 3.27
CA ARG A 104 -0.55 -10.75 1.88
C ARG A 104 -0.86 -9.52 1.02
N SER A 105 -2.00 -8.88 1.24
CA SER A 105 -2.37 -7.65 0.54
C SER A 105 -1.37 -6.53 0.83
N TRP A 106 -0.94 -6.38 2.08
CA TRP A 106 0.12 -5.43 2.44
C TRP A 106 1.45 -5.75 1.75
N CYS A 107 1.84 -7.02 1.61
CA CYS A 107 3.03 -7.39 0.84
C CYS A 107 2.92 -6.91 -0.62
N GLN A 108 1.73 -7.04 -1.22
CA GLN A 108 1.49 -6.52 -2.58
C GLN A 108 1.53 -4.99 -2.63
N VAL A 109 1.03 -4.30 -1.60
CA VAL A 109 1.19 -2.84 -1.47
C VAL A 109 2.66 -2.44 -1.49
N ALA A 110 3.52 -3.15 -0.78
CA ALA A 110 4.95 -2.86 -0.77
C ALA A 110 5.59 -3.04 -2.15
N TYR A 111 5.21 -4.07 -2.92
CA TYR A 111 5.65 -4.21 -4.32
C TYR A 111 5.16 -3.06 -5.19
N ILE A 112 3.87 -2.73 -5.14
CA ILE A 112 3.29 -1.61 -5.91
C ILE A 112 4.05 -0.32 -5.59
N TYR A 113 4.21 -0.03 -4.29
CA TYR A 113 4.85 1.19 -3.82
C TYR A 113 6.33 1.25 -4.21
N LEU A 114 7.09 0.15 -4.08
CA LEU A 114 8.48 0.08 -4.52
C LEU A 114 8.63 0.44 -6.00
N TYR A 115 7.87 -0.22 -6.87
CA TYR A 115 8.03 -0.01 -8.31
C TYR A 115 7.52 1.37 -8.77
N LEU A 116 6.40 1.84 -8.23
CA LEU A 116 5.86 3.15 -8.56
C LEU A 116 6.73 4.30 -8.06
N SER A 117 7.16 4.25 -6.80
CA SER A 117 7.76 5.40 -6.11
C SER A 117 9.28 5.44 -6.17
N VAL A 118 9.94 4.28 -6.25
CA VAL A 118 11.41 4.19 -6.32
C VAL A 118 11.84 3.89 -7.75
N CYS A 119 11.29 2.86 -8.40
CA CYS A 119 11.72 2.50 -9.75
C CYS A 119 11.18 3.43 -10.85
N GLY A 120 10.21 4.30 -10.53
CA GLY A 120 9.57 5.20 -11.49
C GLY A 120 8.75 4.47 -12.56
N ALA A 121 8.30 3.24 -12.26
CA ALA A 121 7.43 2.47 -13.15
C ALA A 121 6.00 3.03 -13.16
N ASP A 122 5.24 2.67 -14.19
CA ASP A 122 3.83 3.03 -14.33
C ASP A 122 2.90 1.81 -14.07
N ALA A 123 1.59 2.05 -14.07
CA ALA A 123 0.57 1.03 -13.81
C ALA A 123 0.56 -0.18 -14.79
N LEU A 124 1.21 -0.10 -15.95
CA LEU A 124 1.35 -1.22 -16.91
C LEU A 124 2.59 -2.07 -16.69
N ASP A 125 3.48 -1.71 -15.75
CA ASP A 125 4.58 -2.60 -15.37
C ASP A 125 4.02 -3.95 -14.90
N ALA A 126 4.49 -5.04 -15.51
CA ALA A 126 3.98 -6.38 -15.26
C ALA A 126 4.05 -6.80 -13.79
N ARG A 127 5.01 -6.26 -13.02
CA ARG A 127 5.16 -6.53 -11.59
C ARG A 127 4.09 -5.81 -10.77
N ILE A 128 3.79 -4.55 -11.13
CA ILE A 128 2.69 -3.77 -10.54
C ILE A 128 1.35 -4.42 -10.86
N MET A 129 1.11 -4.78 -12.12
CA MET A 129 -0.12 -5.45 -12.53
C MET A 129 -0.35 -6.76 -11.77
N ARG A 130 0.70 -7.58 -11.62
CA ARG A 130 0.61 -8.82 -10.84
C ARG A 130 0.24 -8.55 -9.38
N ALA A 131 0.91 -7.59 -8.74
CA ALA A 131 0.64 -7.26 -7.35
C ALA A 131 -0.79 -6.72 -7.16
N GLN A 132 -1.26 -5.85 -8.05
CA GLN A 132 -2.65 -5.36 -8.02
C GLN A 132 -3.66 -6.49 -8.21
N GLN A 133 -3.40 -7.43 -9.12
CA GLN A 133 -4.29 -8.57 -9.36
C GLN A 133 -4.42 -9.48 -8.14
N GLU A 134 -3.35 -9.71 -7.40
CA GLU A 134 -3.40 -10.50 -6.16
C GLU A 134 -4.23 -9.79 -5.08
N ILE A 135 -4.14 -8.46 -4.95
CA ILE A 135 -5.03 -7.69 -4.06
C ILE A 135 -6.49 -7.82 -4.53
N MET A 136 -6.76 -7.61 -5.82
CA MET A 136 -8.12 -7.69 -6.34
C MET A 136 -8.73 -9.09 -6.23
N LYS A 137 -7.92 -10.14 -6.34
CA LYS A 137 -8.35 -11.52 -6.09
C LYS A 137 -8.83 -11.70 -4.65
N ILE A 138 -8.10 -11.17 -3.67
CA ILE A 138 -8.52 -11.19 -2.26
C ILE A 138 -9.81 -10.39 -2.08
N VAL A 139 -9.88 -9.16 -2.61
CA VAL A 139 -11.07 -8.30 -2.52
C VAL A 139 -12.30 -8.99 -3.10
N ASN A 140 -12.18 -9.62 -4.27
CA ASN A 140 -13.29 -10.25 -4.99
C ASN A 140 -13.73 -11.60 -4.37
N THR A 141 -12.82 -12.33 -3.73
CA THR A 141 -13.13 -13.63 -3.09
C THR A 141 -13.54 -13.49 -1.63
N SER A 142 -13.19 -12.38 -0.99
CA SER A 142 -13.61 -12.06 0.36
C SER A 142 -15.08 -11.63 0.40
N ASN A 143 -15.83 -12.16 1.39
CA ASN A 143 -17.14 -11.60 1.71
C ASN A 143 -16.96 -10.16 2.19
N PRO A 144 -17.68 -9.17 1.60
CA PRO A 144 -17.67 -7.82 2.11
C PRO A 144 -18.04 -7.81 3.59
N SER A 145 -17.16 -7.25 4.42
CA SER A 145 -17.44 -7.09 5.84
C SER A 145 -16.70 -5.86 6.33
N LEU A 146 -17.39 -5.06 7.16
CA LEU A 146 -16.83 -3.82 7.68
C LEU A 146 -15.47 -4.02 8.33
N ILE A 147 -15.32 -5.07 9.16
CA ILE A 147 -14.07 -5.37 9.86
C ILE A 147 -12.94 -5.63 8.87
N LEU A 148 -13.15 -6.54 7.90
CA LEU A 148 -12.13 -6.85 6.92
C LEU A 148 -11.81 -5.65 6.03
N ASP A 149 -12.81 -4.88 5.65
CA ASP A 149 -12.65 -3.70 4.80
C ASP A 149 -11.90 -2.58 5.48
N THR A 150 -12.10 -2.37 6.79
CA THR A 150 -11.27 -1.44 7.57
C THR A 150 -9.80 -1.86 7.51
N HIS A 151 -9.51 -3.16 7.62
CA HIS A 151 -8.13 -3.67 7.52
C HIS A 151 -7.57 -3.65 6.08
N LEU A 152 -8.39 -3.86 5.06
CA LEU A 152 -7.97 -3.85 3.65
C LEU A 152 -7.98 -2.47 3.01
N GLY A 153 -8.61 -1.45 3.61
CA GLY A 153 -8.90 -0.18 2.94
C GLY A 153 -7.67 0.48 2.31
N THR A 154 -6.53 0.47 2.99
CA THR A 154 -5.28 1.01 2.41
C THR A 154 -4.75 0.13 1.28
N CYS A 155 -4.87 -1.20 1.37
CA CYS A 155 -4.51 -2.08 0.28
C CYS A 155 -5.38 -1.87 -0.96
N ILE A 156 -6.69 -1.69 -0.75
CA ILE A 156 -7.67 -1.40 -1.80
C ILE A 156 -7.37 -0.04 -2.45
N LEU A 157 -6.96 0.96 -1.66
CA LEU A 157 -6.51 2.25 -2.16
C LEU A 157 -5.31 2.10 -3.11
N PHE A 158 -4.26 1.41 -2.68
CA PHE A 158 -3.06 1.20 -3.51
C PHE A 158 -3.35 0.40 -4.79
N ALA A 159 -4.22 -0.60 -4.73
CA ALA A 159 -4.72 -1.27 -5.92
C ALA A 159 -5.45 -0.26 -6.84
N GLY A 160 -6.26 0.63 -6.28
CA GLY A 160 -6.96 1.68 -7.00
C GLY A 160 -6.05 2.64 -7.76
N ILE A 161 -4.90 3.02 -7.19
CA ILE A 161 -3.94 3.95 -7.82
C ILE A 161 -3.51 3.44 -9.21
N VAL A 162 -3.33 2.14 -9.35
CA VAL A 162 -2.83 1.49 -10.57
C VAL A 162 -3.92 0.80 -11.40
N THR A 163 -5.19 0.98 -11.05
CA THR A 163 -6.30 0.32 -11.74
C THR A 163 -6.81 1.14 -12.93
N SER A 164 -6.79 0.53 -14.12
CA SER A 164 -7.37 1.09 -15.35
C SER A 164 -8.75 0.53 -15.70
N LYS A 165 -9.07 -0.70 -15.29
CA LYS A 165 -10.32 -1.36 -15.69
C LYS A 165 -11.53 -0.78 -14.94
N HIS A 166 -12.55 -0.39 -15.67
CA HIS A 166 -13.75 0.24 -15.12
C HIS A 166 -14.45 -0.61 -14.04
N ASN A 167 -14.60 -1.92 -14.27
CA ASN A 167 -15.23 -2.82 -13.31
C ASN A 167 -14.45 -2.93 -11.99
N GLU A 168 -13.12 -3.01 -12.05
CA GLU A 168 -12.26 -3.04 -10.87
C GLU A 168 -12.31 -1.70 -10.11
N ARG A 169 -12.31 -0.57 -10.84
CA ARG A 169 -12.51 0.78 -10.25
C ARG A 169 -13.83 0.88 -9.50
N LEU A 170 -14.92 0.35 -10.05
CA LEU A 170 -16.22 0.30 -9.37
C LEU A 170 -16.16 -0.52 -8.08
N THR A 171 -15.59 -1.73 -8.12
CA THR A 171 -15.41 -2.57 -6.92
C THR A 171 -14.61 -1.84 -5.84
N ILE A 172 -13.49 -1.21 -6.24
CA ILE A 172 -12.63 -0.43 -5.34
C ILE A 172 -13.42 0.72 -4.69
N LEU A 173 -14.13 1.53 -5.48
CA LEU A 173 -14.94 2.63 -4.96
C LEU A 173 -16.02 2.13 -3.99
N THR A 174 -16.75 1.07 -4.36
CA THR A 174 -17.81 0.52 -3.50
C THR A 174 -17.25 0.08 -2.15
N ARG A 175 -16.10 -0.61 -2.13
CA ARG A 175 -15.49 -1.06 -0.87
C ARG A 175 -15.00 0.11 -0.02
N LEU A 176 -14.36 1.11 -0.63
CA LEU A 176 -13.84 2.27 0.11
C LEU A 176 -14.94 3.21 0.61
N ILE A 177 -15.97 3.49 -0.18
CA ILE A 177 -17.07 4.40 0.21
C ILE A 177 -17.87 3.83 1.39
N ASN A 178 -17.99 2.51 1.48
CA ASN A 178 -18.71 1.84 2.56
C ASN A 178 -17.94 1.84 3.90
N LEU A 179 -16.70 2.34 3.94
CA LEU A 179 -15.97 2.54 5.19
C LEU A 179 -16.56 3.73 5.96
N PRO A 180 -16.80 3.61 7.28
CA PRO A 180 -17.32 4.70 8.10
C PRO A 180 -16.48 5.97 8.03
N GLU A 181 -15.15 5.85 7.95
CA GLU A 181 -14.27 7.01 7.85
C GLU A 181 -14.51 7.81 6.57
N SER A 182 -14.93 7.17 5.47
CA SER A 182 -15.17 7.82 4.18
C SER A 182 -16.35 8.80 4.18
N ALA A 183 -17.27 8.65 5.15
CA ALA A 183 -18.43 9.52 5.30
C ALA A 183 -18.08 10.92 5.79
N PHE A 184 -16.92 11.11 6.43
CA PHE A 184 -16.51 12.38 7.01
C PHE A 184 -15.70 13.21 6.00
N PRO A 185 -16.18 14.40 5.57
CA PRO A 185 -15.41 15.29 4.72
C PRO A 185 -14.05 15.62 5.34
N GLY A 186 -13.00 15.60 4.53
CA GLY A 186 -11.62 15.85 4.98
C GLY A 186 -10.96 14.67 5.69
N SER A 187 -11.65 13.55 5.90
CA SER A 187 -10.99 12.33 6.40
C SER A 187 -9.97 11.79 5.39
N TYR A 188 -9.09 10.92 5.89
CA TYR A 188 -8.09 10.24 5.05
C TYR A 188 -8.73 9.49 3.88
N PHE A 189 -9.71 8.61 4.14
CA PHE A 189 -10.34 7.84 3.07
C PHE A 189 -11.21 8.70 2.15
N HIS A 190 -11.88 9.74 2.67
CA HIS A 190 -12.61 10.69 1.84
C HIS A 190 -11.69 11.39 0.82
N THR A 191 -10.55 11.89 1.30
CA THR A 191 -9.52 12.53 0.45
C THR A 191 -8.92 11.54 -0.53
N ALA A 192 -8.63 10.32 -0.08
CA ALA A 192 -8.04 9.27 -0.91
C ALA A 192 -8.98 8.82 -2.05
N ILE A 193 -10.28 8.66 -1.79
CA ILE A 193 -11.28 8.31 -2.80
C ILE A 193 -11.37 9.39 -3.89
N ARG A 194 -11.42 10.67 -3.50
CA ARG A 194 -11.42 11.79 -4.46
C ARG A 194 -10.13 11.84 -5.26
N SER A 195 -9.00 11.55 -4.63
CA SER A 195 -7.70 11.50 -5.30
C SER A 195 -7.63 10.36 -6.32
N LEU A 196 -8.20 9.18 -6.02
CA LEU A 196 -8.32 8.09 -6.99
C LEU A 196 -9.16 8.47 -8.21
N GLN A 197 -10.32 9.11 -7.98
CA GLN A 197 -11.19 9.55 -9.07
C GLN A 197 -10.48 10.56 -9.98
N ASP A 198 -9.73 11.50 -9.40
CA ASP A 198 -8.92 12.47 -10.12
C ASP A 198 -7.79 11.80 -10.94
N VAL A 199 -7.07 10.83 -10.35
CA VAL A 199 -6.08 10.01 -11.06
C VAL A 199 -6.69 9.29 -12.26
N TRP A 200 -7.86 8.68 -12.09
CA TRP A 200 -8.53 7.94 -13.15
C TRP A 200 -9.00 8.84 -14.29
N VAL A 201 -9.61 9.98 -13.97
CA VAL A 201 -10.00 10.99 -14.98
C VAL A 201 -8.78 11.45 -15.76
N ARG A 202 -7.66 11.71 -15.08
CA ARG A 202 -6.42 12.13 -15.73
C ARG A 202 -5.85 11.06 -16.64
N ALA A 203 -5.71 9.82 -16.15
CA ALA A 203 -5.19 8.70 -16.92
C ALA A 203 -6.02 8.43 -18.18
N ASP A 204 -7.34 8.49 -18.06
CA ASP A 204 -8.27 8.28 -19.19
C ASP A 204 -8.19 9.45 -20.20
N THR A 205 -8.10 10.69 -19.72
CA THR A 205 -8.03 11.89 -20.58
C THR A 205 -6.70 11.98 -21.33
N GLU A 206 -5.60 11.64 -20.68
CA GLU A 206 -4.25 11.66 -21.25
C GLU A 206 -3.91 10.36 -22.00
N ASN A 207 -4.81 9.36 -21.96
CA ASN A 207 -4.64 8.03 -22.57
C ASN A 207 -3.28 7.37 -22.23
N ARG A 208 -2.92 7.40 -20.94
CA ARG A 208 -1.67 6.82 -20.43
C ARG A 208 -1.90 6.12 -19.08
N PRO A 209 -1.02 5.18 -18.69
CA PRO A 209 -1.09 4.61 -17.36
C PRO A 209 -0.88 5.65 -16.26
N ALA A 210 -1.47 5.37 -15.10
CA ALA A 210 -1.23 6.15 -13.90
C ALA A 210 0.19 5.93 -13.38
N GLU A 211 0.78 7.01 -12.90
CA GLU A 211 2.10 7.04 -12.26
C GLU A 211 1.97 7.48 -10.80
N TRP A 212 2.99 7.23 -9.98
CA TRP A 212 3.01 7.67 -8.58
C TRP A 212 2.74 9.18 -8.44
N ASN A 213 3.31 9.97 -9.34
CA ASN A 213 3.19 11.42 -9.32
C ASN A 213 1.76 11.91 -9.59
N ASP A 214 0.94 11.15 -10.34
CA ASP A 214 -0.47 11.48 -10.53
C ASP A 214 -1.22 11.48 -9.21
N TYR A 215 -1.01 10.41 -8.42
CA TYR A 215 -1.66 10.28 -7.12
C TYR A 215 -1.21 11.36 -6.14
N ARG A 216 0.09 11.65 -6.09
CA ARG A 216 0.64 12.74 -5.26
C ARG A 216 0.00 14.09 -5.59
N LEU A 217 -0.07 14.43 -6.88
CA LEU A 217 -0.65 15.69 -7.35
C LEU A 217 -2.16 15.73 -7.08
N ALA A 218 -2.86 14.61 -7.24
CA ALA A 218 -4.27 14.49 -6.90
C ALA A 218 -4.51 14.79 -5.42
N VAL A 219 -3.73 14.18 -4.52
CA VAL A 219 -3.84 14.44 -3.07
C VAL A 219 -3.60 15.92 -2.75
N ILE A 220 -2.53 16.52 -3.29
CA ILE A 220 -2.23 17.95 -3.07
C ILE A 220 -3.40 18.83 -3.55
N ARG A 221 -3.96 18.55 -4.73
CA ARG A 221 -5.10 19.30 -5.26
C ARG A 221 -6.33 19.18 -4.37
N ILE A 222 -6.66 17.98 -3.92
CA ILE A 222 -7.86 17.76 -3.10
C ILE A 222 -7.71 18.38 -1.70
N VAL A 223 -6.54 18.25 -1.07
CA VAL A 223 -6.28 18.83 0.25
C VAL A 223 -6.31 20.37 0.21
N ASN A 224 -5.82 20.99 -0.86
CA ASN A 224 -5.81 22.46 -0.99
C ASN A 224 -7.16 23.06 -1.40
N VAL A 225 -8.16 22.24 -1.75
CA VAL A 225 -9.50 22.66 -2.20
C VAL A 225 -10.57 22.43 -1.12
N GLY A 226 -10.23 21.72 -0.03
CA GLY A 226 -11.11 21.47 1.13
C GLY A 226 -10.91 22.49 2.23
#